data_AF-A0A089LBV6-F1
#
_entry.id   AF-A0A089LBV6-F1
#
_cell.length_a   1.000
_cell.length_b   1.000
_cell.length_c   1.000
_cell.angle_alpha   90.00
_cell.angle_beta   90.00
_cell.angle_gamma   90.00
#
_symmetry.space_group_name_H-M   'P 1'
#
loop_
_entity.id
_entity.type
_entity.pdbx_description
1 polymer ?
#
loop_
_entity_poly.entity_id
_entity_poly.type
_entity_poly.pdbx_seq_one_letter_code
_entity_poly.pdbx_strand_id
1 'polypeptide(L)'
;MDFHTLVSMVVWTVSGAVLLCVLMFVDSLFTRYDDLEELKAGNMAVTTRFVLKLGAQGYILSSSIAAASRLGEALIVSIVSFVLLFVLEKTAELLLGRVGKLDLDHGTQLGKVGYGLLAGSLHVIGALIIAAFIRG
;
A
#
# COMPACT_ATOMS: atom_id res chain seq x y z
N MET A 1 -22.86 7.25 -20.63
CA MET A 1 -21.51 7.83 -20.46
C MET A 1 -21.15 8.56 -21.73
N ASP A 2 -20.69 9.80 -21.62
CA ASP A 2 -20.22 10.57 -22.78
C ASP A 2 -18.75 10.26 -23.10
N PHE A 3 -18.27 10.72 -24.26
CA PHE A 3 -16.89 10.50 -24.70
C PHE A 3 -15.86 11.14 -23.75
N HIS A 4 -16.19 12.31 -23.17
CA HIS A 4 -15.33 12.99 -22.20
C HIS A 4 -15.13 12.17 -20.91
N THR A 5 -16.18 11.53 -20.42
CA THR A 5 -16.15 10.64 -19.26
C THR A 5 -15.30 9.41 -19.55
N LEU A 6 -15.40 8.85 -20.77
CA LEU A 6 -14.61 7.69 -21.18
C LEU A 6 -13.11 8.02 -21.27
N VAL A 7 -12.76 9.15 -21.89
CA VAL A 7 -11.37 9.64 -21.94
C VAL A 7 -10.84 9.93 -20.54
N SER A 8 -11.64 10.59 -19.70
CA SER A 8 -11.31 10.86 -18.31
C SER A 8 -10.99 9.54 -17.59
N MET A 9 -11.90 8.56 -17.62
CA MET A 9 -11.71 7.27 -16.97
C MET A 9 -10.39 6.60 -17.36
N VAL A 10 -10.05 6.58 -18.65
CA VAL A 10 -8.77 6.03 -19.13
C VAL A 10 -7.58 6.78 -18.53
N VAL A 11 -7.60 8.12 -18.55
CA VAL A 11 -6.52 8.94 -18.00
C VAL A 11 -6.36 8.71 -16.49
N TRP A 12 -7.46 8.64 -15.75
CA TRP A 12 -7.47 8.33 -14.32
C TRP A 12 -6.89 6.94 -14.03
N THR A 13 -7.31 5.92 -14.77
CA THR A 13 -6.81 4.55 -14.60
C THR A 13 -5.32 4.45 -14.90
N VAL A 14 -4.85 4.99 -16.01
CA VAL A 14 -3.42 4.93 -16.39
C VAL A 14 -2.57 5.69 -15.38
N SER A 15 -2.97 6.92 -15.02
CA SER A 15 -2.23 7.74 -14.05
C SER A 15 -2.18 7.07 -12.68
N GLY A 16 -3.30 6.51 -12.24
CA GLY A 16 -3.39 5.77 -10.99
C GLY A 16 -2.52 4.51 -10.97
N ALA A 17 -2.53 3.74 -12.05
CA ALA A 17 -1.70 2.54 -12.18
C ALA A 17 -0.21 2.87 -12.16
N VAL A 18 0.21 3.92 -12.90
CA VAL A 18 1.60 4.39 -12.88
C VAL A 18 2.00 4.84 -11.47
N LEU A 19 1.15 5.63 -10.80
CA LEU A 19 1.40 6.07 -9.44
C LEU A 19 1.55 4.87 -8.48
N LEU A 20 0.64 3.90 -8.54
CA LEU A 20 0.69 2.69 -7.73
C LEU A 20 2.00 1.92 -7.92
N CYS A 21 2.44 1.73 -9.16
CA CYS A 21 3.72 1.08 -9.47
C CYS A 21 4.91 1.84 -8.89
N VAL A 22 4.94 3.17 -9.04
CA VAL A 22 6.02 4.01 -8.49
C VAL A 22 6.09 3.90 -6.97
N LEU A 23 4.95 3.96 -6.30
CA LEU A 23 4.91 3.88 -4.84
C LEU A 23 5.24 2.50 -4.32
N MET A 24 4.79 1.46 -5.02
CA MET A 24 5.17 0.08 -4.69
C MET A 24 6.68 -0.11 -4.78
N PHE A 25 7.29 0.43 -5.84
CA PHE A 25 8.72 0.42 -6.02
C PHE A 25 9.43 1.19 -4.91
N VAL A 26 9.01 2.42 -4.61
CA VAL A 26 9.60 3.23 -3.53
C VAL A 26 9.51 2.51 -2.20
N ASP A 27 8.36 1.90 -1.87
CA ASP A 27 8.18 1.19 -0.63
C ASP A 27 9.08 -0.06 -0.51
N SER A 28 9.29 -0.78 -1.62
CA SER A 28 10.24 -1.91 -1.68
C SER A 28 11.70 -1.51 -1.44
N LEU A 29 12.05 -0.23 -1.54
CA LEU A 29 13.39 0.25 -1.16
C LEU A 29 13.57 0.33 0.35
N PHE A 30 12.49 0.32 1.12
CA PHE A 30 12.50 0.38 2.58
C PHE A 30 12.29 -0.99 3.24
N THR A 31 12.01 -2.04 2.47
CA THR A 31 11.99 -3.42 2.97
C THR A 31 13.42 -3.92 3.17
N ARG A 32 13.62 -4.79 4.17
CA ARG A 32 14.95 -5.38 4.46
C ARG A 32 15.37 -6.48 3.49
N TYR A 33 14.50 -6.84 2.55
CA TYR A 33 14.65 -7.91 1.58
C TYR A 33 14.01 -7.48 0.25
N ASP A 34 14.36 -8.15 -0.84
CA ASP A 34 13.80 -7.88 -2.16
C ASP A 34 12.45 -8.61 -2.33
N ASP A 35 11.37 -7.84 -2.32
CA ASP A 35 9.99 -8.36 -2.47
C ASP A 35 9.82 -9.20 -3.75
N LEU A 36 10.45 -8.81 -4.86
CA LEU A 36 10.30 -9.48 -6.16
C LEU A 36 11.09 -10.78 -6.23
N GLU A 37 12.30 -10.81 -5.67
CA GLU A 37 13.09 -12.04 -5.58
C GLU A 37 12.39 -13.07 -4.70
N GLU A 38 11.91 -12.67 -3.53
CA GLU A 38 11.20 -13.54 -2.59
C GLU A 38 9.88 -14.05 -3.19
N LEU A 39 9.13 -13.20 -3.90
CA LEU A 39 7.91 -13.61 -4.58
C LEU A 39 8.18 -14.60 -5.72
N LYS A 40 9.25 -14.39 -6.51
CA LYS A 40 9.70 -15.36 -7.53
C LYS A 40 10.17 -16.68 -6.92
N ALA A 41 10.75 -16.65 -5.72
CA ALA A 41 11.16 -17.83 -4.96
C ALA A 41 9.97 -18.59 -4.35
N GLY A 42 8.74 -18.08 -4.44
CA GLY A 42 7.53 -18.71 -3.92
C GLY A 42 7.32 -18.47 -2.42
N ASN A 43 7.92 -17.43 -1.85
CA ASN A 43 7.71 -17.05 -0.46
C ASN A 43 6.26 -16.56 -0.26
N MET A 44 5.42 -17.45 0.27
CA MET A 44 4.01 -17.16 0.51
C MET A 44 3.77 -16.06 1.55
N ALA A 45 4.69 -15.86 2.48
CA ALA A 45 4.58 -14.79 3.48
C ALA A 45 4.77 -13.41 2.82
N VAL A 46 5.82 -13.27 2.02
CA VAL A 46 6.08 -12.05 1.23
C VAL A 46 4.93 -11.80 0.26
N THR A 47 4.47 -12.83 -0.45
CA THR A 47 3.33 -12.73 -1.36
C THR A 47 2.07 -12.25 -0.64
N THR A 48 1.79 -12.79 0.55
CA THR A 48 0.62 -12.38 1.35
C THR A 48 0.71 -10.91 1.77
N ARG A 49 1.87 -10.48 2.29
CA ARG A 49 2.11 -9.08 2.65
C ARG A 49 1.93 -8.17 1.44
N PHE A 50 2.53 -8.54 0.31
CA PHE A 50 2.51 -7.77 -0.94
C PHE A 50 1.07 -7.57 -1.46
N VAL A 51 0.27 -8.63 -1.50
CA VAL A 51 -1.14 -8.54 -1.95
C VAL A 51 -1.97 -7.63 -1.06
N LEU A 52 -1.80 -7.71 0.26
CA LEU A 52 -2.53 -6.86 1.21
C LEU A 52 -2.11 -5.39 1.10
N LYS A 53 -0.81 -5.13 0.92
CA LYS A 53 -0.26 -3.80 0.67
C LYS A 53 -0.78 -3.21 -0.64
N LEU A 54 -0.78 -3.99 -1.72
CA LEU A 54 -1.33 -3.59 -3.01
C LEU A 54 -2.83 -3.24 -2.89
N GLY A 55 -3.60 -4.09 -2.19
CA GLY A 55 -5.02 -3.86 -1.93
C GLY A 55 -5.27 -2.59 -1.09
N ALA A 56 -4.50 -2.40 -0.02
CA ALA A 56 -4.53 -1.21 0.81
C ALA A 56 -4.24 0.06 -0.01
N GLN A 57 -3.24 -0.03 -0.89
CA GLN A 57 -2.86 1.11 -1.71
C GLN A 57 -3.91 1.44 -2.77
N GLY A 58 -4.48 0.42 -3.43
CA GLY A 58 -5.60 0.58 -4.34
C GLY A 58 -6.83 1.18 -3.65
N TYR A 59 -7.07 0.86 -2.39
CA TYR A 59 -8.17 1.43 -1.62
C TYR A 59 -7.99 2.93 -1.32
N ILE A 60 -6.78 3.37 -0.95
CA ILE A 60 -6.46 4.80 -0.79
C ILE A 60 -6.63 5.54 -2.11
N LEU A 61 -6.09 4.99 -3.19
CA LEU A 61 -6.15 5.60 -4.52
C LEU A 61 -7.60 5.74 -4.99
N SER A 62 -8.41 4.67 -4.89
CA SER A 62 -9.83 4.72 -5.25
C SER A 62 -10.62 5.74 -4.42
N SER A 63 -10.32 5.85 -3.12
CA SER A 63 -10.95 6.84 -2.24
C SER A 63 -10.55 8.27 -2.62
N SER A 64 -9.28 8.49 -2.97
CA SER A 64 -8.77 9.79 -3.42
C SER A 64 -9.41 10.21 -4.75
N ILE A 65 -9.57 9.28 -5.69
CA ILE A 65 -10.25 9.53 -6.96
C ILE A 65 -11.73 9.85 -6.74
N ALA A 66 -12.40 9.15 -5.82
CA ALA A 66 -13.81 9.36 -5.53
C ALA A 66 -14.10 10.73 -4.88
N ALA A 67 -13.16 11.26 -4.09
CA ALA A 67 -13.31 12.54 -3.39
C ALA A 67 -12.84 13.75 -4.22
N ALA A 68 -11.95 13.54 -5.20
CA ALA A 68 -11.31 14.64 -5.91
C ALA A 68 -12.12 15.16 -7.10
N SER A 69 -12.05 16.47 -7.32
CA SER A 69 -12.63 17.13 -8.49
C SER A 69 -11.70 17.09 -9.71
N ARG A 70 -10.39 16.92 -9.47
CA ARG A 70 -9.33 17.00 -10.48
C ARG A 70 -8.31 15.90 -10.27
N LEU A 71 -7.74 15.39 -11.37
CA LEU A 71 -6.72 14.33 -11.34
C LEU A 71 -5.53 14.68 -10.44
N GLY A 72 -4.97 15.88 -10.60
CA GLY A 72 -3.80 16.30 -9.82
C GLY A 72 -4.06 16.33 -8.31
N GLU A 73 -5.26 16.72 -7.90
CA GLU A 73 -5.66 16.71 -6.49
C GLU A 73 -5.67 15.28 -5.93
N ALA A 74 -6.30 14.34 -6.64
CA ALA A 74 -6.31 12.94 -6.22
C ALA A 74 -4.90 12.34 -6.15
N LEU A 75 -4.02 12.66 -7.10
CA LEU A 75 -2.65 12.16 -7.10
C LEU A 75 -1.87 12.70 -5.88
N ILE A 76 -2.00 13.98 -5.57
CA ILE A 76 -1.35 14.59 -4.40
C ILE A 76 -1.88 13.96 -3.10
N VAL A 77 -3.21 13.87 -2.95
CA VAL A 77 -3.85 13.25 -1.77
C VAL A 77 -3.39 11.80 -1.62
N SER A 78 -3.31 11.05 -2.73
CA SER A 78 -2.80 9.68 -2.72
C SER A 78 -1.35 9.63 -2.23
N ILE A 79 -0.46 10.44 -2.79
CA ILE A 79 0.96 10.49 -2.38
C ILE A 79 1.09 10.78 -0.87
N VAL A 80 0.41 11.81 -0.37
CA VAL A 80 0.43 12.17 1.06
C VAL A 80 -0.11 11.01 1.91
N SER A 81 -1.20 10.40 1.48
CA SER A 81 -1.80 9.24 2.16
C SER A 81 -0.87 8.03 2.21
N PHE A 82 -0.10 7.77 1.16
CA PHE A 82 0.89 6.70 1.18
C PHE A 82 2.06 6.98 2.10
N VAL A 83 2.53 8.22 2.18
CA VAL A 83 3.55 8.63 3.16
C VAL A 83 3.02 8.45 4.58
N LEU A 84 1.76 8.84 4.85
CA LEU A 84 1.13 8.61 6.15
C LEU A 84 1.02 7.12 6.48
N LEU A 85 0.63 6.29 5.50
CA LEU A 85 0.53 4.85 5.67
C LEU A 85 1.89 4.24 6.01
N PHE A 86 2.94 4.63 5.29
CA PHE A 86 4.31 4.20 5.52
C PHE A 86 4.79 4.55 6.94
N VAL A 87 4.55 5.79 7.39
CA VAL A 87 4.90 6.22 8.75
C VAL A 87 4.15 5.41 9.80
N LEU A 88 2.86 5.16 9.59
CA LEU A 88 2.02 4.37 10.50
C LEU A 88 2.52 2.93 10.58
N GLU A 89 2.80 2.30 9.44
CA GLU A 89 3.36 0.95 9.36
C GLU A 89 4.67 0.85 10.14
N LYS A 90 5.65 1.70 9.83
CA LYS A 90 6.96 1.67 10.49
C LYS A 90 6.86 1.91 12.00
N THR A 91 5.92 2.73 12.42
CA THR A 91 5.63 2.95 13.84
C THR A 91 5.07 1.67 14.48
N ALA A 92 4.10 1.01 13.85
CA ALA A 92 3.51 -0.22 14.34
C ALA A 92 4.52 -1.38 14.37
N GLU A 93 5.32 -1.55 13.32
CA GLU A 93 6.42 -2.53 13.26
C GLU A 93 7.43 -2.31 14.37
N LEU A 94 7.83 -1.05 14.62
CA LEU A 94 8.78 -0.70 15.67
C LEU A 94 8.22 -1.02 17.07
N LEU A 95 6.94 -0.73 17.32
CA LEU A 95 6.29 -1.04 18.59
C LEU A 95 6.19 -2.55 18.80
N LEU A 96 5.79 -3.31 17.78
CA LEU A 96 5.72 -4.77 17.85
C LEU A 96 7.10 -5.41 18.04
N GLY A 97 8.13 -4.87 17.39
CA GLY A 97 9.51 -5.30 17.55
C GLY A 97 10.05 -5.04 18.96
N ARG A 98 9.75 -3.88 19.56
CA ARG A 98 10.24 -3.53 20.90
C ARG A 98 9.46 -4.18 22.04
N VAL A 99 8.13 -4.18 21.96
CA VAL A 99 7.25 -4.66 23.04
C VAL A 99 7.01 -6.17 22.92
N GLY A 100 6.74 -6.65 21.71
CA GLY A 100 6.41 -8.04 21.44
C GLY A 100 7.60 -8.92 21.06
N LYS A 101 8.79 -8.35 20.83
CA LYS A 101 9.96 -9.03 20.24
C LYS A 101 9.63 -9.73 18.90
N LEU A 102 8.68 -9.17 18.15
CA LEU A 102 8.23 -9.68 16.86
C LEU A 102 8.86 -8.85 15.73
N ASP A 103 9.91 -9.39 15.12
CA ASP A 103 10.47 -8.82 13.88
C ASP A 103 9.65 -9.32 12.68
N LEU A 104 8.72 -8.47 12.22
CA LEU A 104 7.79 -8.80 11.14
C LEU A 104 8.50 -8.98 9.80
N ASP A 105 9.50 -8.15 9.50
CA ASP A 105 10.28 -8.25 8.27
C ASP A 105 11.06 -9.57 8.24
N HIS A 106 11.79 -9.87 9.31
CA HIS A 106 12.59 -11.09 9.37
C HIS A 106 11.73 -12.36 9.34
N GLY A 107 10.62 -12.38 10.07
CA GLY A 107 9.72 -13.54 10.04
C GLY A 107 9.05 -13.74 8.68
N THR A 108 8.68 -12.64 8.00
CA THR A 108 8.17 -12.67 6.62
C THR A 108 9.23 -13.23 5.66
N GLN A 109 10.47 -12.77 5.77
CA GLN A 109 11.58 -13.27 4.94
C GLN A 109 11.84 -14.77 5.16
N LEU A 110 11.68 -15.28 6.38
CA LEU A 110 11.76 -16.71 6.67
C LEU A 110 10.56 -17.54 6.18
N GLY A 111 9.64 -16.95 5.42
CA GLY A 111 8.47 -17.63 4.87
C GLY A 111 7.33 -17.87 5.87
N LYS A 112 7.38 -17.24 7.06
CA LYS A 112 6.31 -17.40 8.07
C LYS A 112 5.08 -16.60 7.67
N VAL A 113 4.11 -17.26 7.03
CA VAL A 113 2.91 -16.60 6.47
C VAL A 113 2.16 -15.73 7.48
N GLY A 114 2.08 -16.13 8.75
CA GLY A 114 1.44 -15.33 9.79
C GLY A 114 2.09 -13.96 10.02
N TYR A 115 3.40 -13.84 9.83
CA TYR A 115 4.13 -12.58 9.95
C TYR A 115 3.82 -11.67 8.77
N GLY A 116 3.81 -12.23 7.55
CA GLY A 116 3.42 -11.50 6.34
C GLY A 116 1.96 -11.05 6.36
N LEU A 117 1.07 -11.91 6.86
CA LEU A 117 -0.36 -11.60 7.06
C LEU A 117 -0.56 -10.46 8.06
N LEU A 118 0.15 -10.50 9.20
CA LEU A 118 0.06 -9.44 10.20
C LEU A 118 0.59 -8.11 9.66
N ALA A 119 1.77 -8.10 9.04
CA ALA A 119 2.35 -6.91 8.42
C ALA A 119 1.46 -6.33 7.31
N GLY A 120 0.91 -7.19 6.45
CA GLY A 120 -0.04 -6.78 5.42
C GLY A 120 -1.35 -6.25 6.00
N SER A 121 -1.84 -6.82 7.10
CA SER A 121 -3.05 -6.34 7.77
C SER A 121 -2.88 -4.93 8.35
N LEU A 122 -1.68 -4.58 8.83
CA LEU A 122 -1.38 -3.21 9.28
C LEU A 122 -1.55 -2.20 8.14
N HIS A 123 -1.16 -2.56 6.91
CA HIS A 123 -1.41 -1.71 5.73
C HIS A 123 -2.90 -1.53 5.46
N VAL A 124 -3.67 -2.62 5.50
CA VAL A 124 -5.11 -2.57 5.26
C VAL A 124 -5.82 -1.69 6.29
N ILE A 125 -5.52 -1.87 7.58
CA ILE A 125 -6.11 -1.06 8.65
C ILE A 125 -5.68 0.40 8.53
N GLY A 126 -4.39 0.67 8.29
CA GLY A 126 -3.91 2.04 8.08
C GLY A 126 -4.59 2.72 6.89
N ALA A 127 -4.77 2.00 5.78
CA ALA A 127 -5.47 2.50 4.61
C ALA A 127 -6.95 2.80 4.88
N LEU A 128 -7.64 1.95 5.66
CA LEU A 128 -9.01 2.20 6.09
C LEU A 128 -9.13 3.47 6.93
N ILE A 129 -8.21 3.67 7.89
CA ILE A 129 -8.17 4.86 8.75
C ILE A 129 -7.97 6.11 7.88
N ILE A 130 -6.97 6.10 7.00
CA ILE A 130 -6.64 7.26 6.17
C ILE A 130 -7.79 7.57 5.20
N ALA A 131 -8.33 6.56 4.53
CA ALA A 131 -9.43 6.74 3.58
C ALA A 131 -10.71 7.27 4.23
N ALA A 132 -10.94 7.02 5.53
CA ALA A 132 -12.06 7.60 6.25
C ALA A 132 -12.01 9.15 6.28
N PHE A 133 -10.81 9.73 6.29
CA PHE A 133 -10.61 11.20 6.23
C PHE A 133 -10.61 11.75 4.79
N ILE A 134 -10.50 10.89 3.78
CA ILE A 134 -10.57 11.32 2.38
C ILE A 134 -12.03 11.46 1.94
N ARG A 135 -12.91 10.61 2.47
CA ARG A 135 -14.34 10.56 2.09
C ARG A 135 -15.26 11.44 2.93
N GLY A 136 -14.78 11.92 4.08
CA GLY A 136 -15.52 12.77 5.03
C GLY A 136 -15.13 14.23 4.87
#